data_AF-A0AAD9N5F8-F1
#
_entry.id   AF-A0AAD9N5F8-F1
#
_cell.length_a   1.000
_cell.length_b   1.000
_cell.length_c   1.000
_cell.angle_alpha   90.00
_cell.angle_beta   90.00
_cell.angle_gamma   90.00
#
_symmetry.space_group_name_H-M   'P 1'
#
loop_
_entity.id
_entity.type
_entity.pdbx_description
1 polymer ?
#
loop_
_entity_poly.entity_id
_entity_poly.type
_entity_poly.pdbx_seq_one_letter_code
_entity_poly.pdbx_strand_id
1 'polypeptide(L)'
;ILPELSESFQAFEELQIYGNAHLAIGPTSAPAGESLYFLHMIGDRTGVVHVGPNQVMDLERSFIDTPFSTYIYSGGYMGLAPNTELQHVFVHVEGVLDLIVNLTLVHGGELRLFQTGSTGDLPRLNYRINGTTVIKAGSKINASEPFAHADQYKLQFGHLIVEGGGEVHGKNLHIQANVVLVDDGGYIDVSDGGYLSRTRSSSGASHGGVGGRGGCGPGYVSCRLVRNSPYGNIHDPVMHGSGGGGAHGGIGGGILRLDVLDLLVVDGYIRANSLDLAGDRAGGSGGSGGSIYIRAGNFTGGHTGAIQATGGAGQLGSGRGASGSGAGGRVALYHSTVDQHPPYRGRYDTQGGPVGTTAEAGASGTVFIHHETTNRKTLRVDNRGRAPKVETAAIHNSGTRLDLTISSPTRATSFTKNGIRVTSSCAPYNRYTPSSHYLLPYLFDHTFGPAADEYFRSNSYRTSCHISIELNQTYFVNNVRIFPTASARTRFKVGAVEM
;
A
#
# COMPACT_ATOMS: atom_id res chain seq x y z
N ILE A 1 -1.02 -45.61 9.87
CA ILE A 1 -0.72 -46.28 11.16
C ILE A 1 0.40 -47.27 10.88
N LEU A 2 1.60 -46.93 11.31
CA LEU A 2 2.81 -47.75 11.21
C LEU A 2 3.17 -48.28 12.61
N PRO A 3 4.03 -49.32 12.71
CA PRO A 3 4.33 -49.97 13.98
C PRO A 3 5.02 -49.02 14.96
N GLU A 4 4.86 -49.30 16.25
CA GLU A 4 5.69 -48.77 17.32
C GLU A 4 7.15 -49.21 17.10
N LEU A 5 8.09 -48.26 16.93
CA LEU A 5 9.50 -48.54 16.61
C LEU A 5 10.47 -47.90 17.62
N SER A 6 11.55 -48.63 17.95
CA SER A 6 12.36 -48.45 19.17
C SER A 6 13.67 -47.65 19.02
N GLU A 7 13.93 -47.01 17.88
CA GLU A 7 15.20 -46.30 17.62
C GLU A 7 15.00 -44.79 17.37
N SER A 8 15.93 -43.97 17.89
CA SER A 8 15.92 -42.50 17.87
C SER A 8 16.32 -41.88 16.53
N PHE A 9 16.89 -42.66 15.61
CA PHE A 9 17.25 -42.25 14.26
C PHE A 9 16.73 -43.29 13.27
N GLN A 10 15.84 -42.88 12.36
CA GLN A 10 15.19 -43.77 11.40
C GLN A 10 15.49 -43.28 9.98
N ALA A 11 16.29 -44.06 9.26
CA ALA A 11 16.57 -43.84 7.84
C ALA A 11 15.76 -44.84 7.02
N PHE A 12 14.89 -44.30 6.17
CA PHE A 12 14.13 -45.07 5.19
C PHE A 12 14.74 -44.86 3.81
N GLU A 13 14.85 -45.93 3.03
CA GLU A 13 15.32 -45.83 1.65
C GLU A 13 14.30 -45.08 0.78
N GLU A 14 13.01 -45.29 1.00
CA GLU A 14 11.97 -44.68 0.17
C GLU A 14 10.69 -44.38 0.95
N LEU A 15 10.14 -43.18 0.74
CA LEU A 15 8.76 -42.83 1.09
C LEU A 15 7.92 -42.74 -0.18
N GLN A 16 6.86 -43.54 -0.24
CA GLN A 16 5.81 -43.40 -1.25
C GLN A 16 4.48 -43.03 -0.59
N ILE A 17 3.86 -41.93 -1.02
CA ILE A 17 2.58 -41.47 -0.46
C ILE A 17 1.63 -41.01 -1.57
N TYR A 18 0.42 -41.58 -1.60
CA TYR A 18 -0.57 -41.38 -2.67
C TYR A 18 -1.99 -41.26 -2.13
N GLY A 19 -2.91 -40.74 -2.93
CA GLY A 19 -4.35 -40.86 -2.71
C GLY A 19 -4.89 -40.15 -1.46
N ASN A 20 -4.38 -38.96 -1.14
CA ASN A 20 -4.68 -38.20 0.07
C ASN A 20 -4.34 -38.95 1.38
N ALA A 21 -3.38 -39.88 1.34
CA ALA A 21 -2.91 -40.55 2.54
C ALA A 21 -2.19 -39.57 3.49
N HIS A 22 -2.35 -39.79 4.78
CA HIS A 22 -1.66 -39.06 5.83
C HIS A 22 -0.63 -39.97 6.51
N LEU A 23 0.62 -39.52 6.57
CA LEU A 23 1.71 -40.14 7.31
C LEU A 23 2.00 -39.32 8.55
N ALA A 24 1.87 -39.94 9.71
CA ALA A 24 2.35 -39.44 10.99
C ALA A 24 3.12 -40.57 11.68
N ILE A 25 4.24 -40.22 12.30
CA ILE A 25 5.04 -41.14 13.10
C ILE A 25 4.86 -40.70 14.56
N GLY A 26 4.62 -41.66 15.45
CA GLY A 26 4.36 -41.38 16.86
C GLY A 26 5.49 -41.94 17.72
N PRO A 27 5.95 -41.22 18.75
CA PRO A 27 7.02 -41.69 19.60
C PRO A 27 6.60 -42.95 20.37
N THR A 28 7.49 -43.94 20.46
CA THR A 28 7.28 -45.13 21.31
C THR A 28 7.38 -44.85 22.81
N SER A 29 8.05 -43.76 23.19
CA SER A 29 8.02 -43.22 24.56
C SER A 29 8.33 -41.72 24.55
N ALA A 30 7.52 -40.90 25.24
CA ALA A 30 7.90 -39.51 25.49
C ALA A 30 9.06 -39.50 26.51
N PRO A 31 10.20 -38.83 26.27
CA PRO A 31 10.45 -37.76 25.29
C PRO A 31 11.55 -38.11 24.25
N ALA A 32 11.54 -39.32 23.67
CA ALA A 32 12.53 -39.67 22.66
C ALA A 32 12.28 -38.84 21.38
N GLY A 33 13.25 -37.99 21.01
CA GLY A 33 13.23 -37.29 19.73
C GLY A 33 13.52 -38.29 18.60
N GLU A 34 12.71 -38.24 17.55
CA GLU A 34 12.83 -39.14 16.39
C GLU A 34 13.28 -38.32 15.17
N SER A 35 14.40 -38.73 14.56
CA SER A 35 14.86 -38.18 13.29
C SER A 35 14.42 -39.07 12.13
N LEU A 36 13.78 -38.46 11.14
CA LEU A 36 13.24 -39.10 9.95
C LEU A 36 14.05 -38.66 8.74
N TYR A 37 14.71 -39.62 8.11
CA TYR A 37 15.45 -39.42 6.88
C TYR A 37 14.88 -40.31 5.78
N PHE A 38 14.65 -39.74 4.59
CA PHE A 38 14.21 -40.46 3.40
C PHE A 38 15.23 -40.29 2.28
N LEU A 39 15.75 -41.38 1.71
CA LEU A 39 16.68 -41.32 0.57
C LEU A 39 15.95 -41.08 -0.77
N HIS A 40 14.73 -41.58 -0.91
CA HIS A 40 13.83 -41.35 -2.04
C HIS A 40 12.44 -40.94 -1.55
N MET A 41 11.80 -40.02 -2.29
CA MET A 41 10.46 -39.53 -1.98
C MET A 41 9.64 -39.50 -3.26
N ILE A 42 8.52 -40.20 -3.26
CA ILE A 42 7.61 -40.30 -4.39
C ILE A 42 6.20 -40.00 -3.88
N GLY A 43 5.47 -39.19 -4.62
CA GLY A 43 4.08 -38.90 -4.30
C GLY A 43 3.37 -38.26 -5.46
N ASP A 44 2.04 -38.34 -5.42
CA ASP A 44 1.13 -37.75 -6.40
C ASP A 44 0.71 -36.32 -6.01
N ARG A 45 1.42 -35.69 -5.05
CA ARG A 45 1.13 -34.36 -4.49
C ARG A 45 -0.17 -34.27 -3.68
N THR A 46 -0.86 -35.40 -3.45
CA THR A 46 -2.09 -35.44 -2.62
C THR A 46 -1.82 -35.86 -1.18
N GLY A 47 -0.72 -36.58 -0.94
CA GLY A 47 -0.35 -37.06 0.39
C GLY A 47 0.06 -35.94 1.36
N VAL A 48 0.00 -36.24 2.66
CA VAL A 48 0.36 -35.32 3.74
C VAL A 48 1.30 -36.01 4.73
N VAL A 49 2.40 -35.35 5.08
CA VAL A 49 3.33 -35.78 6.14
C VAL A 49 3.19 -34.86 7.35
N HIS A 50 3.18 -35.44 8.54
CA HIS A 50 3.04 -34.76 9.81
C HIS A 50 4.34 -34.88 10.61
N VAL A 51 4.96 -33.74 10.93
CA VAL A 51 6.17 -33.63 11.77
C VAL A 51 5.76 -33.08 13.13
N GLY A 52 5.67 -33.97 14.11
CA GLY A 52 5.22 -33.69 15.47
C GLY A 52 6.30 -33.05 16.37
N PRO A 53 5.94 -32.75 17.62
CA PRO A 53 6.89 -32.21 18.60
C PRO A 53 8.08 -33.15 18.84
N ASN A 54 9.28 -32.59 18.93
CA ASN A 54 10.55 -33.32 19.06
C ASN A 54 10.89 -34.25 17.88
N GLN A 55 10.22 -34.10 16.74
CA GLN A 55 10.56 -34.82 15.51
C GLN A 55 11.34 -33.92 14.57
N VAL A 56 12.34 -34.52 13.93
CA VAL A 56 13.20 -33.88 12.95
C VAL A 56 13.00 -34.60 11.63
N MET A 57 12.49 -33.91 10.61
CA MET A 57 12.45 -34.42 9.24
C MET A 57 13.45 -33.63 8.43
N ASP A 58 14.65 -34.18 8.24
CA ASP A 58 15.70 -33.51 7.49
C ASP A 58 15.90 -34.17 6.12
N LEU A 59 15.65 -33.40 5.08
CA LEU A 59 15.80 -33.81 3.69
C LEU A 59 17.06 -33.17 3.10
N GLU A 60 18.24 -33.43 3.69
CA GLU A 60 19.52 -32.88 3.23
C GLU A 60 19.80 -33.23 1.76
N ARG A 61 19.50 -32.30 0.85
CA ARG A 61 19.66 -32.44 -0.60
C ARG A 61 19.89 -31.07 -1.24
N SER A 62 20.44 -31.04 -2.45
CA SER A 62 20.67 -29.78 -3.19
C SER A 62 19.39 -29.17 -3.80
N PHE A 63 18.39 -30.01 -4.09
CA PHE A 63 17.12 -29.62 -4.69
C PHE A 63 15.98 -30.55 -4.24
N ILE A 64 14.80 -29.97 -3.99
CA ILE A 64 13.56 -30.70 -3.71
C ILE A 64 12.41 -30.08 -4.50
N ASP A 65 11.75 -30.88 -5.34
CA ASP A 65 10.33 -30.69 -5.71
C ASP A 65 9.51 -31.52 -4.73
N THR A 66 8.74 -30.85 -3.88
CA THR A 66 8.05 -31.49 -2.76
C THR A 66 6.90 -32.39 -3.25
N PRO A 67 6.95 -33.72 -3.05
CA PRO A 67 5.97 -34.64 -3.63
C PRO A 67 4.70 -34.80 -2.78
N PHE A 68 4.63 -34.15 -1.62
CA PHE A 68 3.52 -34.19 -0.66
C PHE A 68 3.44 -32.88 0.12
N SER A 69 2.30 -32.65 0.77
CA SER A 69 2.15 -31.53 1.70
C SER A 69 2.68 -31.87 3.09
N THR A 70 3.02 -30.87 3.89
CA THR A 70 3.57 -31.10 5.24
C THR A 70 2.95 -30.20 6.30
N TYR A 71 2.66 -30.79 7.46
CA TYR A 71 2.38 -30.08 8.71
C TYR A 71 3.60 -30.18 9.62
N ILE A 72 4.18 -29.03 9.97
CA ILE A 72 5.26 -28.92 10.95
C ILE A 72 4.63 -28.35 12.22
N TYR A 73 4.34 -29.22 13.19
CA TYR A 73 3.74 -28.80 14.45
C TYR A 73 4.74 -28.07 15.34
N SER A 74 4.23 -27.32 16.32
CA SER A 74 5.07 -26.66 17.33
C SER A 74 6.05 -27.65 17.98
N GLY A 75 7.35 -27.34 17.94
CA GLY A 75 8.42 -28.20 18.44
C GLY A 75 8.92 -29.27 17.46
N GLY A 76 8.32 -29.37 16.26
CA GLY A 76 8.86 -30.14 15.14
C GLY A 76 9.83 -29.31 14.30
N TYR A 77 10.76 -30.00 13.63
CA TYR A 77 11.74 -29.40 12.73
C TYR A 77 11.64 -30.05 11.35
N MET A 78 11.59 -29.25 10.29
CA MET A 78 11.67 -29.72 8.92
C MET A 78 12.79 -28.99 8.17
N GLY A 79 13.82 -29.73 7.78
CA GLY A 79 14.83 -29.31 6.82
C GLY A 79 14.38 -29.67 5.41
N LEU A 80 14.26 -28.68 4.53
CA LEU A 80 14.09 -28.92 3.09
C LEU A 80 15.45 -28.81 2.39
N ALA A 81 15.47 -28.44 1.11
CA ALA A 81 16.69 -28.25 0.36
C ALA A 81 16.97 -26.76 0.13
N PRO A 82 18.24 -26.37 -0.11
CA PRO A 82 18.59 -25.01 -0.50
C PRO A 82 17.81 -24.52 -1.71
N ASN A 83 17.45 -25.39 -2.66
CA ASN A 83 16.51 -25.08 -3.72
C ASN A 83 15.23 -25.89 -3.53
N THR A 84 14.15 -25.23 -3.17
CA THR A 84 12.86 -25.89 -2.88
C THR A 84 11.78 -25.38 -3.83
N GLU A 85 11.04 -26.30 -4.43
CA GLU A 85 9.83 -26.02 -5.19
C GLU A 85 8.61 -26.62 -4.49
N LEU A 86 7.57 -25.80 -4.32
CA LEU A 86 6.25 -26.24 -3.90
C LEU A 86 5.30 -26.14 -5.11
N GLN A 87 4.82 -27.29 -5.57
CA GLN A 87 3.87 -27.39 -6.69
C GLN A 87 2.65 -28.21 -6.27
N HIS A 88 1.45 -27.62 -6.31
CA HIS A 88 0.19 -28.25 -5.86
C HIS A 88 0.17 -28.76 -4.41
N VAL A 89 1.21 -28.48 -3.62
CA VAL A 89 1.34 -28.90 -2.22
C VAL A 89 1.47 -27.70 -1.30
N PHE A 90 1.23 -27.91 -0.01
CA PHE A 90 1.44 -26.89 1.01
C PHE A 90 2.47 -27.31 2.06
N VAL A 91 3.16 -26.33 2.62
CA VAL A 91 3.97 -26.49 3.84
C VAL A 91 3.37 -25.60 4.92
N HIS A 92 2.93 -26.20 6.01
CA HIS A 92 2.28 -25.53 7.14
C HIS A 92 3.25 -25.47 8.33
N VAL A 93 3.62 -24.26 8.73
CA VAL A 93 4.73 -24.01 9.65
C VAL A 93 4.23 -23.46 10.99
N GLU A 94 4.03 -24.36 11.96
CA GLU A 94 3.88 -24.01 13.39
C GLU A 94 5.17 -24.26 14.19
N GLY A 95 6.05 -25.13 13.71
CA GLY A 95 7.39 -25.40 14.25
C GLY A 95 8.49 -24.67 13.46
N VAL A 96 9.60 -25.35 13.20
CA VAL A 96 10.78 -24.76 12.54
C VAL A 96 10.92 -25.31 11.12
N LEU A 97 11.02 -24.40 10.14
CA LEU A 97 11.35 -24.71 8.74
C LEU A 97 12.75 -24.21 8.42
N ASP A 98 13.61 -25.02 7.80
CA ASP A 98 15.02 -24.63 7.63
C ASP A 98 15.63 -25.05 6.29
N LEU A 99 16.88 -24.62 6.07
CA LEU A 99 17.76 -24.94 4.94
C LEU A 99 17.41 -24.29 3.59
N ILE A 100 16.24 -23.69 3.45
CA ILE A 100 15.80 -23.05 2.20
C ILE A 100 16.61 -21.79 1.90
N VAL A 101 17.28 -21.76 0.74
CA VAL A 101 17.95 -20.57 0.21
C VAL A 101 17.12 -19.93 -0.89
N ASN A 102 16.64 -20.73 -1.86
CA ASN A 102 15.77 -20.33 -2.95
C ASN A 102 14.44 -21.10 -2.84
N LEU A 103 13.34 -20.38 -2.98
CA LEU A 103 11.99 -20.92 -2.90
C LEU A 103 11.20 -20.57 -4.16
N THR A 104 10.62 -21.57 -4.82
CA THR A 104 9.67 -21.36 -5.91
C THR A 104 8.32 -21.93 -5.52
N LEU A 105 7.30 -21.08 -5.49
CA LEU A 105 5.91 -21.46 -5.32
C LEU A 105 5.20 -21.32 -6.67
N VAL A 106 4.71 -22.43 -7.21
CA VAL A 106 4.04 -22.44 -8.52
C VAL A 106 2.86 -23.41 -8.53
N HIS A 107 1.90 -23.19 -9.43
CA HIS A 107 0.74 -24.07 -9.64
C HIS A 107 -0.02 -24.40 -8.35
N GLY A 108 -0.37 -23.36 -7.57
CA GLY A 108 -1.11 -23.53 -6.32
C GLY A 108 -0.29 -24.00 -5.12
N GLY A 109 1.04 -24.08 -5.24
CA GLY A 109 1.93 -24.31 -4.09
C GLY A 109 1.75 -23.23 -3.01
N GLU A 110 1.71 -23.63 -1.74
CA GLU A 110 1.39 -22.72 -0.63
C GLU A 110 2.37 -22.88 0.55
N LEU A 111 2.87 -21.76 1.07
CA LEU A 111 3.61 -21.72 2.33
C LEU A 111 2.75 -21.03 3.39
N ARG A 112 2.30 -21.76 4.42
CA ARG A 112 1.43 -21.26 5.48
C ARG A 112 2.23 -21.02 6.75
N LEU A 113 2.23 -19.77 7.22
CA LEU A 113 3.03 -19.29 8.33
C LEU A 113 2.16 -19.02 9.56
N PHE A 114 2.53 -19.57 10.71
CA PHE A 114 1.79 -19.41 11.96
C PHE A 114 2.56 -18.61 13.00
N GLN A 115 1.88 -18.22 14.07
CA GLN A 115 2.47 -17.37 15.11
C GLN A 115 3.54 -18.07 15.95
N THR A 116 3.50 -19.40 16.00
CA THR A 116 4.48 -20.23 16.70
C THR A 116 5.67 -20.58 15.82
N GLY A 117 5.52 -20.49 14.49
CA GLY A 117 6.53 -20.94 13.55
C GLY A 117 7.70 -19.97 13.39
N SER A 118 8.82 -20.49 12.91
CA SER A 118 10.03 -19.73 12.55
C SER A 118 10.86 -20.45 11.50
N THR A 119 11.93 -19.79 11.04
CA THR A 119 12.97 -20.45 10.23
C THR A 119 14.29 -20.58 10.96
N GLY A 120 14.90 -21.78 10.89
CA GLY A 120 16.15 -22.11 11.58
C GLY A 120 16.14 -21.69 13.05
N ASP A 121 17.24 -21.11 13.54
CA ASP A 121 17.38 -20.68 14.94
C ASP A 121 16.69 -19.33 15.26
N LEU A 122 15.86 -18.81 14.36
CA LEU A 122 15.19 -17.54 14.59
C LEU A 122 14.05 -17.67 15.60
N PRO A 123 13.78 -16.61 16.39
CA PRO A 123 12.61 -16.58 17.25
C PRO A 123 11.33 -16.67 16.41
N ARG A 124 10.24 -17.16 17.02
CA ARG A 124 8.90 -17.23 16.43
C ARG A 124 8.53 -15.96 15.64
N LEU A 125 7.72 -16.10 14.59
CA LEU A 125 7.30 -15.05 13.64
C LEU A 125 8.41 -14.50 12.73
N ASN A 126 9.63 -15.02 12.80
CA ASN A 126 10.72 -14.60 11.93
C ASN A 126 11.01 -15.70 10.91
N TYR A 127 10.81 -15.36 9.64
CA TYR A 127 10.98 -16.23 8.50
C TYR A 127 12.00 -15.62 7.56
N ARG A 128 13.07 -16.35 7.26
CA ARG A 128 14.18 -15.87 6.43
C ARG A 128 14.49 -16.84 5.31
N ILE A 129 14.52 -16.32 4.09
CA ILE A 129 14.96 -17.02 2.87
C ILE A 129 15.97 -16.11 2.16
N ASN A 130 17.27 -16.42 2.29
CA ASN A 130 18.34 -15.50 1.89
C ASN A 130 18.49 -15.29 0.39
N GLY A 131 18.06 -16.24 -0.44
CA GLY A 131 18.16 -16.19 -1.88
C GLY A 131 16.92 -15.59 -2.52
N THR A 132 16.48 -16.19 -3.63
CA THR A 132 15.34 -15.71 -4.41
C THR A 132 14.09 -16.50 -4.06
N THR A 133 13.01 -15.78 -3.75
CA THR A 133 11.66 -16.34 -3.63
C THR A 133 10.81 -15.89 -4.81
N VAL A 134 10.28 -16.86 -5.57
CA VAL A 134 9.38 -16.62 -6.71
C VAL A 134 8.01 -17.20 -6.39
N ILE A 135 6.95 -16.40 -6.56
CA ILE A 135 5.57 -16.80 -6.30
C ILE A 135 4.74 -16.53 -7.54
N LYS A 136 4.09 -17.55 -8.11
CA LYS A 136 3.34 -17.41 -9.37
C LYS A 136 2.24 -18.45 -9.56
N ALA A 137 1.38 -18.26 -10.56
CA ALA A 137 0.41 -19.26 -11.02
C ALA A 137 -0.50 -19.83 -9.92
N GLY A 138 -1.15 -18.95 -9.14
CA GLY A 138 -2.10 -19.31 -8.09
C GLY A 138 -1.46 -19.69 -6.75
N SER A 139 -0.14 -19.57 -6.64
CA SER A 139 0.60 -19.84 -5.41
C SER A 139 0.61 -18.69 -4.44
N LYS A 140 0.81 -19.00 -3.16
CA LYS A 140 0.82 -17.96 -2.12
C LYS A 140 1.70 -18.28 -0.91
N ILE A 141 2.27 -17.23 -0.32
CA ILE A 141 2.72 -17.24 1.07
C ILE A 141 1.58 -16.68 1.90
N ASN A 142 1.15 -17.39 2.94
CA ASN A 142 -0.02 -17.05 3.73
C ASN A 142 0.33 -16.91 5.21
N ALA A 143 0.20 -15.69 5.74
CA ALA A 143 0.42 -15.32 7.14
C ALA A 143 -0.81 -14.58 7.71
N SER A 144 -1.99 -15.17 7.52
CA SER A 144 -3.27 -14.49 7.70
C SER A 144 -3.94 -14.68 9.06
N GLU A 145 -3.28 -15.14 10.11
CA GLU A 145 -3.97 -15.39 11.39
C GLU A 145 -3.21 -14.85 12.61
N PRO A 146 -3.89 -14.27 13.61
CA PRO A 146 -5.30 -13.84 13.67
C PRO A 146 -5.51 -12.38 13.21
N PHE A 147 -6.76 -11.92 13.19
CA PHE A 147 -7.12 -10.54 12.87
C PHE A 147 -6.62 -9.53 13.90
N ALA A 148 -6.19 -8.35 13.44
CA ALA A 148 -5.72 -7.24 14.28
C ALA A 148 -4.68 -7.63 15.33
N HIS A 149 -3.84 -8.63 15.03
CA HIS A 149 -2.84 -9.08 15.98
C HIS A 149 -1.73 -8.03 16.18
N ALA A 150 -1.24 -7.92 17.41
CA ALA A 150 -0.18 -6.98 17.75
C ALA A 150 1.18 -7.43 17.19
N ASP A 151 1.48 -8.73 17.30
CA ASP A 151 2.71 -9.28 16.75
C ASP A 151 2.67 -9.33 15.22
N GLN A 152 3.84 -9.11 14.63
CA GLN A 152 4.04 -8.94 13.21
C GLN A 152 4.84 -10.11 12.64
N TYR A 153 4.42 -10.64 11.50
CA TYR A 153 5.18 -11.60 10.72
C TYR A 153 6.34 -10.91 10.02
N LYS A 154 7.56 -11.27 10.39
CA LYS A 154 8.79 -10.70 9.81
C LYS A 154 9.32 -11.65 8.75
N LEU A 155 9.15 -11.25 7.50
CA LEU A 155 9.55 -12.01 6.32
C LEU A 155 10.80 -11.35 5.73
N GLN A 156 11.91 -12.07 5.72
CA GLN A 156 13.19 -11.59 5.21
C GLN A 156 13.57 -12.37 3.95
N PHE A 157 13.76 -11.66 2.85
CA PHE A 157 14.11 -12.24 1.56
C PHE A 157 15.42 -11.67 1.04
N GLY A 158 16.18 -12.44 0.26
CA GLY A 158 17.16 -11.84 -0.65
C GLY A 158 16.44 -11.05 -1.72
N HIS A 159 15.78 -11.77 -2.63
CA HIS A 159 14.90 -11.20 -3.66
C HIS A 159 13.50 -11.80 -3.53
N LEU A 160 12.48 -10.96 -3.63
CA LEU A 160 11.07 -11.36 -3.66
C LEU A 160 10.47 -11.00 -5.02
N ILE A 161 10.05 -12.01 -5.78
CA ILE A 161 9.44 -11.86 -7.09
C ILE A 161 8.02 -12.43 -7.02
N VAL A 162 7.03 -11.57 -7.14
CA VAL A 162 5.61 -11.93 -7.13
C VAL A 162 5.07 -11.72 -8.54
N GLU A 163 4.99 -12.81 -9.31
CA GLU A 163 4.51 -12.79 -10.69
C GLU A 163 2.98 -12.93 -10.75
N GLY A 164 2.45 -12.92 -11.97
CA GLY A 164 1.02 -13.13 -12.24
C GLY A 164 0.43 -14.34 -11.51
N GLY A 165 -0.61 -14.08 -10.72
CA GLY A 165 -1.31 -15.08 -9.90
C GLY A 165 -0.57 -15.48 -8.62
N GLY A 166 0.60 -14.90 -8.33
CA GLY A 166 1.30 -15.06 -7.07
C GLY A 166 0.82 -14.08 -6.01
N GLU A 167 0.80 -14.51 -4.74
CA GLU A 167 0.34 -13.68 -3.62
C GLU A 167 1.21 -13.84 -2.36
N VAL A 168 1.60 -12.73 -1.74
CA VAL A 168 2.01 -12.67 -0.33
C VAL A 168 0.83 -12.12 0.46
N HIS A 169 0.12 -13.01 1.13
CA HIS A 169 -1.10 -12.71 1.88
C HIS A 169 -0.81 -12.67 3.39
N GLY A 170 -1.30 -11.67 4.10
CA GLY A 170 -1.17 -11.63 5.56
C GLY A 170 -2.03 -10.56 6.22
N LYS A 171 -1.81 -10.30 7.51
CA LYS A 171 -2.59 -9.29 8.25
C LYS A 171 -1.74 -8.21 8.92
N ASN A 172 -0.59 -8.60 9.45
CA ASN A 172 0.43 -7.71 10.00
C ASN A 172 1.79 -8.18 9.49
N LEU A 173 2.22 -7.64 8.36
CA LEU A 173 3.43 -8.06 7.65
C LEU A 173 4.54 -7.02 7.78
N HIS A 174 5.75 -7.48 8.04
CA HIS A 174 6.99 -6.75 7.82
C HIS A 174 7.87 -7.52 6.86
N ILE A 175 7.95 -7.04 5.62
CA ILE A 175 8.77 -7.61 4.58
C ILE A 175 10.06 -6.80 4.48
N GLN A 176 11.20 -7.48 4.57
CA GLN A 176 12.51 -6.91 4.32
C GLN A 176 13.15 -7.67 3.15
N ALA A 177 13.61 -6.96 2.13
CA ALA A 177 14.26 -7.60 0.99
C ALA A 177 15.29 -6.67 0.32
N ASN A 178 16.24 -7.25 -0.43
CA ASN A 178 17.12 -6.44 -1.26
C ASN A 178 16.37 -5.91 -2.48
N VAL A 179 15.64 -6.79 -3.16
CA VAL A 179 14.85 -6.46 -4.36
C VAL A 179 13.44 -7.03 -4.19
N VAL A 180 12.45 -6.23 -4.55
CA VAL A 180 11.03 -6.65 -4.60
C VAL A 180 10.46 -6.29 -5.96
N LEU A 181 10.01 -7.31 -6.69
CA LEU A 181 9.29 -7.18 -7.95
C LEU A 181 7.87 -7.68 -7.75
N VAL A 182 6.89 -6.81 -7.96
CA VAL A 182 5.47 -7.19 -7.99
C VAL A 182 5.00 -6.95 -9.42
N ASP A 183 4.96 -8.00 -10.23
CA ASP A 183 4.59 -7.89 -11.64
C ASP A 183 3.07 -7.76 -11.80
N ASP A 184 2.62 -7.47 -13.02
CA ASP A 184 1.19 -7.42 -13.32
C ASP A 184 0.49 -8.74 -12.94
N GLY A 185 -0.63 -8.60 -12.24
CA GLY A 185 -1.34 -9.72 -11.63
C GLY A 185 -0.66 -10.36 -10.41
N GLY A 186 0.42 -9.80 -9.88
CA GLY A 186 1.02 -10.17 -8.59
C GLY A 186 0.44 -9.35 -7.42
N TYR A 187 0.43 -9.94 -6.22
CA TYR A 187 -0.24 -9.37 -5.05
C TYR A 187 0.62 -9.43 -3.78
N ILE A 188 0.76 -8.29 -3.09
CA ILE A 188 1.10 -8.24 -1.66
C ILE A 188 -0.12 -7.67 -0.96
N ASP A 189 -0.85 -8.52 -0.23
CA ASP A 189 -2.19 -8.21 0.24
C ASP A 189 -2.31 -8.40 1.76
N VAL A 190 -2.62 -7.30 2.45
CA VAL A 190 -3.04 -7.28 3.86
C VAL A 190 -4.46 -6.77 4.06
N SER A 191 -5.31 -6.88 3.03
CA SER A 191 -6.71 -6.48 3.09
C SER A 191 -7.48 -7.31 4.11
N ASP A 192 -8.47 -6.70 4.75
CA ASP A 192 -9.23 -7.30 5.86
C ASP A 192 -8.36 -7.84 7.01
N GLY A 193 -7.13 -7.36 7.18
CA GLY A 193 -6.23 -7.80 8.27
C GLY A 193 -6.45 -7.14 9.63
N GLY A 194 -7.25 -6.07 9.68
CA GLY A 194 -7.44 -5.19 10.82
C GLY A 194 -8.58 -5.59 11.75
N TYR A 195 -9.13 -4.61 12.46
CA TYR A 195 -10.14 -4.87 13.50
C TYR A 195 -11.46 -5.35 12.90
N LEU A 196 -12.07 -6.32 13.57
CA LEU A 196 -13.43 -6.77 13.32
C LEU A 196 -14.46 -5.73 13.80
N SER A 197 -15.71 -5.86 13.35
CA SER A 197 -16.82 -5.03 13.85
C SER A 197 -17.00 -5.20 15.37
N ARG A 198 -17.12 -4.08 16.08
CA ARG A 198 -17.36 -4.05 17.55
C ARG A 198 -18.49 -3.11 17.97
N THR A 199 -19.11 -2.37 17.04
CA THR A 199 -20.05 -1.30 17.39
C THR A 199 -21.45 -1.57 16.82
N ARG A 200 -22.49 -1.11 17.51
CA ARG A 200 -23.88 -1.15 17.04
C ARG A 200 -24.26 0.09 16.19
N SER A 201 -23.28 0.76 15.60
CA SER A 201 -23.50 1.96 14.77
C SER A 201 -23.70 1.60 13.30
N SER A 202 -24.48 2.38 12.55
CA SER A 202 -24.56 2.28 11.08
C SER A 202 -23.56 3.20 10.36
N SER A 203 -22.60 3.78 11.10
CA SER A 203 -21.49 4.55 10.54
C SER A 203 -20.35 3.63 10.08
N GLY A 204 -19.77 3.97 8.94
CA GLY A 204 -18.54 3.36 8.45
C GLY A 204 -17.35 3.65 9.36
N ALA A 205 -16.36 2.77 9.31
CA ALA A 205 -15.16 2.90 10.13
C ALA A 205 -14.26 4.05 9.65
N SER A 206 -13.48 4.61 10.58
CA SER A 206 -12.52 5.69 10.32
C SER A 206 -11.08 5.16 10.36
N HIS A 207 -10.14 5.84 9.71
CA HIS A 207 -8.69 5.59 9.81
C HIS A 207 -7.92 6.82 9.29
N GLY A 208 -7.49 6.81 8.03
CA GLY A 208 -6.85 7.95 7.37
C GLY A 208 -7.81 9.12 7.17
N GLY A 209 -9.09 8.80 7.00
CA GLY A 209 -10.21 9.74 6.97
C GLY A 209 -11.33 9.37 7.94
N VAL A 210 -12.37 10.19 7.96
CA VAL A 210 -13.60 9.93 8.72
C VAL A 210 -14.50 8.98 7.94
N GLY A 211 -15.07 7.98 8.60
CA GLY A 211 -16.01 7.03 8.00
C GLY A 211 -17.31 7.70 7.56
N GLY A 212 -18.01 7.06 6.62
CA GLY A 212 -19.30 7.54 6.11
C GLY A 212 -20.43 7.39 7.13
N ARG A 213 -21.43 8.26 7.07
CA ARG A 213 -22.66 8.14 7.88
C ARG A 213 -23.63 7.13 7.28
N GLY A 214 -24.32 6.39 8.16
CA GLY A 214 -25.45 5.55 7.79
C GLY A 214 -26.70 6.36 7.44
N GLY A 215 -27.65 5.66 6.82
CA GLY A 215 -28.95 6.22 6.47
C GLY A 215 -29.91 6.26 7.65
N CYS A 216 -30.88 7.17 7.51
CA CYS A 216 -31.99 7.31 8.43
C CYS A 216 -33.28 6.78 7.79
N GLY A 217 -34.34 6.65 8.59
CA GLY A 217 -35.68 6.41 8.08
C GLY A 217 -36.19 7.49 7.10
N PRO A 218 -37.42 7.33 6.58
CA PRO A 218 -37.97 8.21 5.55
C PRO A 218 -37.94 9.69 5.99
N GLY A 219 -37.55 10.57 5.06
CA GLY A 219 -37.45 12.03 5.28
C GLY A 219 -36.05 12.56 5.64
N TYR A 220 -35.06 11.68 5.86
CA TYR A 220 -33.69 12.08 6.25
C TYR A 220 -32.64 11.43 5.33
N VAL A 221 -31.69 12.23 4.84
CA VAL A 221 -30.64 11.78 3.90
C VAL A 221 -29.43 11.15 4.59
N SER A 222 -29.09 11.57 5.81
CA SER A 222 -28.06 10.93 6.65
C SER A 222 -28.25 11.27 8.13
N CYS A 223 -27.85 10.36 9.02
CA CYS A 223 -27.99 10.55 10.47
C CYS A 223 -26.70 11.12 11.05
N ARG A 224 -26.80 12.11 11.95
CA ARG A 224 -25.65 12.64 12.71
C ARG A 224 -25.27 11.66 13.84
N LEU A 225 -24.87 10.45 13.45
CA LEU A 225 -24.30 9.47 14.36
C LEU A 225 -22.85 9.86 14.69
N VAL A 226 -22.41 9.47 15.89
CA VAL A 226 -21.02 9.63 16.30
C VAL A 226 -20.15 8.90 15.27
N ARG A 227 -19.20 9.64 14.70
CA ARG A 227 -18.16 9.09 13.82
C ARG A 227 -16.89 8.99 14.64
N ASN A 228 -16.13 7.94 14.42
CA ASN A 228 -14.79 7.88 14.98
C ASN A 228 -13.93 8.96 14.30
N SER A 229 -13.02 9.57 15.05
CA SER A 229 -12.04 10.48 14.46
C SER A 229 -11.04 9.71 13.60
N PRO A 230 -10.43 10.35 12.60
CA PRO A 230 -9.26 9.79 11.94
C PRO A 230 -8.15 9.57 12.98
N TYR A 231 -7.36 8.52 12.82
CA TYR A 231 -6.30 8.15 13.76
C TYR A 231 -5.08 7.60 13.02
N GLY A 232 -3.99 7.34 13.75
CA GLY A 232 -2.71 6.92 13.18
C GLY A 232 -1.88 8.08 12.64
N ASN A 233 -0.64 7.78 12.28
CA ASN A 233 0.34 8.78 11.84
C ASN A 233 0.46 8.78 10.31
N ILE A 234 0.54 9.97 9.70
CA ILE A 234 0.71 10.16 8.26
C ILE A 234 2.12 9.77 7.80
N HIS A 235 3.12 9.99 8.65
CA HIS A 235 4.53 9.73 8.37
C HIS A 235 4.95 8.30 8.73
N ASP A 236 4.30 7.70 9.73
CA ASP A 236 4.61 6.34 10.21
C ASP A 236 3.32 5.54 10.50
N PRO A 237 2.58 5.14 9.45
CA PRO A 237 1.33 4.38 9.61
C PRO A 237 1.61 2.95 10.07
N VAL A 238 1.31 2.67 11.34
CA VAL A 238 1.52 1.36 12.00
C VAL A 238 0.27 0.82 12.69
N MET A 239 -0.91 1.38 12.35
CA MET A 239 -2.16 1.02 13.01
C MET A 239 -3.10 0.27 12.08
N HIS A 240 -3.71 -0.79 12.58
CA HIS A 240 -4.77 -1.54 11.90
C HIS A 240 -5.95 -0.63 11.53
N GLY A 241 -6.57 -0.93 10.39
CA GLY A 241 -7.88 -0.42 10.00
C GLY A 241 -8.95 -0.82 11.02
N SER A 242 -10.00 -0.03 11.11
CA SER A 242 -11.11 -0.23 12.04
C SER A 242 -12.23 -1.03 11.35
N GLY A 243 -12.88 -1.90 12.11
CA GLY A 243 -14.08 -2.60 11.64
C GLY A 243 -15.28 -1.67 11.57
N GLY A 244 -16.08 -1.82 10.52
CA GLY A 244 -17.32 -1.07 10.35
C GLY A 244 -18.34 -1.39 11.45
N GLY A 245 -19.29 -0.50 11.69
CA GLY A 245 -20.37 -0.75 12.66
C GLY A 245 -21.45 -1.72 12.14
N GLY A 246 -22.24 -2.27 13.06
CA GLY A 246 -23.29 -3.24 12.81
C GLY A 246 -22.84 -4.67 13.10
N ALA A 247 -23.78 -5.59 13.34
CA ALA A 247 -23.49 -6.99 13.67
C ALA A 247 -22.67 -7.70 12.58
N HIS A 248 -22.70 -7.18 11.35
CA HIS A 248 -22.05 -7.72 10.16
C HIS A 248 -21.19 -6.66 9.45
N GLY A 249 -20.61 -5.74 10.23
CA GLY A 249 -19.73 -4.69 9.70
C GLY A 249 -18.44 -5.25 9.07
N GLY A 250 -17.92 -4.52 8.08
CA GLY A 250 -16.72 -4.89 7.33
C GLY A 250 -15.47 -4.91 8.21
N ILE A 251 -14.46 -5.64 7.78
CA ILE A 251 -13.20 -5.78 8.53
C ILE A 251 -12.27 -4.65 8.10
N GLY A 252 -11.52 -4.07 9.04
CA GLY A 252 -10.53 -3.07 8.70
C GLY A 252 -9.35 -3.67 7.91
N GLY A 253 -8.63 -2.86 7.13
CA GLY A 253 -7.39 -3.30 6.49
C GLY A 253 -6.26 -3.56 7.49
N GLY A 254 -5.29 -4.40 7.13
CA GLY A 254 -4.15 -4.77 7.96
C GLY A 254 -3.00 -3.75 7.96
N ILE A 255 -1.82 -4.21 8.38
CA ILE A 255 -0.59 -3.43 8.40
C ILE A 255 0.44 -4.11 7.48
N LEU A 256 1.01 -3.33 6.57
CA LEU A 256 2.15 -3.73 5.76
C LEU A 256 3.30 -2.74 5.96
N ARG A 257 4.43 -3.26 6.44
CA ARG A 257 5.73 -2.58 6.41
C ARG A 257 6.61 -3.26 5.37
N LEU A 258 7.11 -2.50 4.42
CA LEU A 258 7.96 -2.97 3.33
C LEU A 258 9.26 -2.16 3.32
N ASP A 259 10.36 -2.77 3.75
CA ASP A 259 11.69 -2.19 3.72
C ASP A 259 12.51 -2.87 2.60
N VAL A 260 12.72 -2.17 1.49
CA VAL A 260 13.46 -2.64 0.31
C VAL A 260 14.78 -1.91 0.20
N LEU A 261 15.90 -2.65 0.24
CA LEU A 261 17.22 -2.04 0.28
C LEU A 261 17.60 -1.37 -1.04
N ASP A 262 17.43 -2.07 -2.16
CA ASP A 262 17.90 -1.61 -3.48
C ASP A 262 16.74 -1.19 -4.39
N LEU A 263 15.91 -2.12 -4.86
CA LEU A 263 14.91 -1.84 -5.91
C LEU A 263 13.53 -2.41 -5.58
N LEU A 264 12.53 -1.53 -5.55
CA LEU A 264 11.11 -1.86 -5.54
C LEU A 264 10.49 -1.51 -6.91
N VAL A 265 9.99 -2.53 -7.60
CA VAL A 265 9.17 -2.40 -8.83
C VAL A 265 7.75 -2.82 -8.53
N VAL A 266 6.78 -1.95 -8.83
CA VAL A 266 5.36 -2.22 -8.62
C VAL A 266 4.58 -2.06 -9.93
N ASP A 267 4.33 -3.18 -10.59
CA ASP A 267 3.44 -3.32 -11.76
C ASP A 267 2.13 -4.04 -11.41
N GLY A 268 2.11 -4.80 -10.31
CA GLY A 268 0.92 -5.41 -9.71
C GLY A 268 0.36 -4.62 -8.55
N TYR A 269 -0.04 -5.31 -7.47
CA TYR A 269 -0.80 -4.70 -6.39
C TYR A 269 -0.17 -4.85 -5.01
N ILE A 270 -0.11 -3.74 -4.28
CA ILE A 270 0.19 -3.69 -2.85
C ILE A 270 -1.02 -3.12 -2.12
N ARG A 271 -1.67 -3.90 -1.24
CA ARG A 271 -3.02 -3.61 -0.74
C ARG A 271 -3.14 -3.75 0.77
N ALA A 272 -3.87 -2.83 1.38
CA ALA A 272 -4.35 -2.88 2.76
C ALA A 272 -5.81 -2.39 2.80
N ASN A 273 -6.65 -2.94 1.93
CA ASN A 273 -8.02 -2.48 1.77
C ASN A 273 -8.92 -3.06 2.87
N SER A 274 -10.09 -2.45 3.06
CA SER A 274 -11.24 -3.15 3.60
C SER A 274 -12.11 -3.62 2.44
N LEU A 275 -12.54 -4.88 2.47
CA LEU A 275 -13.40 -5.44 1.43
C LEU A 275 -14.85 -4.96 1.58
N ASP A 276 -15.53 -4.90 0.45
CA ASP A 276 -16.95 -4.58 0.40
C ASP A 276 -17.77 -5.69 1.07
N LEU A 277 -18.81 -5.30 1.81
CA LEU A 277 -19.74 -6.27 2.39
C LEU A 277 -20.50 -7.01 1.27
N ALA A 278 -20.41 -8.34 1.29
CA ALA A 278 -21.14 -9.21 0.37
C ALA A 278 -22.44 -9.74 1.02
N GLY A 279 -23.53 -9.79 0.23
CA GLY A 279 -24.84 -10.31 0.65
C GLY A 279 -25.70 -9.32 1.43
N ASP A 280 -26.92 -9.74 1.84
CA ASP A 280 -27.81 -8.88 2.63
C ASP A 280 -27.39 -8.84 4.11
N ARG A 281 -26.50 -7.90 4.43
CA ARG A 281 -25.97 -7.68 5.78
C ARG A 281 -26.62 -6.43 6.39
N ALA A 282 -27.93 -6.49 6.60
CA ALA A 282 -28.72 -5.37 7.11
C ALA A 282 -28.03 -4.65 8.29
N GLY A 283 -27.73 -3.36 8.11
CA GLY A 283 -27.06 -2.54 9.12
C GLY A 283 -25.54 -2.68 9.21
N GLY A 284 -24.90 -3.53 8.39
CA GLY A 284 -23.44 -3.66 8.29
C GLY A 284 -22.81 -2.48 7.56
N SER A 285 -21.87 -1.80 8.20
CA SER A 285 -21.14 -0.65 7.65
C SER A 285 -19.76 -1.07 7.16
N GLY A 286 -19.17 -0.30 6.25
CA GLY A 286 -17.87 -0.63 5.68
C GLY A 286 -16.72 -0.46 6.68
N GLY A 287 -15.73 -1.36 6.60
CA GLY A 287 -14.46 -1.24 7.35
C GLY A 287 -13.54 -0.18 6.72
N SER A 288 -12.62 0.37 7.49
CA SER A 288 -11.64 1.34 6.97
C SER A 288 -10.41 0.66 6.38
N GLY A 289 -9.75 1.32 5.43
CA GLY A 289 -8.44 0.89 4.94
C GLY A 289 -7.39 0.84 6.07
N GLY A 290 -6.34 0.06 5.84
CA GLY A 290 -5.25 -0.18 6.79
C GLY A 290 -4.07 0.78 6.65
N SER A 291 -2.90 0.30 7.05
CA SER A 291 -1.64 1.05 7.02
C SER A 291 -0.63 0.39 6.10
N ILE A 292 -0.04 1.17 5.19
CA ILE A 292 1.08 0.77 4.35
C ILE A 292 2.25 1.72 4.60
N TYR A 293 3.37 1.17 5.05
CA TYR A 293 4.65 1.87 5.15
C TYR A 293 5.63 1.22 4.18
N ILE A 294 6.19 2.01 3.26
CA ILE A 294 7.19 1.57 2.30
C ILE A 294 8.43 2.44 2.45
N ARG A 295 9.59 1.80 2.56
CA ARG A 295 10.89 2.45 2.40
C ARG A 295 11.69 1.69 1.35
N ALA A 296 12.14 2.39 0.31
CA ALA A 296 12.85 1.77 -0.80
C ALA A 296 14.09 2.60 -1.19
N GLY A 297 15.17 1.95 -1.61
CA GLY A 297 16.28 2.65 -2.30
C GLY A 297 15.77 3.31 -3.57
N ASN A 298 15.55 2.49 -4.60
CA ASN A 298 14.92 2.85 -5.86
C ASN A 298 13.47 2.38 -5.89
N PHE A 299 12.58 3.24 -6.37
CA PHE A 299 11.15 2.97 -6.46
C PHE A 299 10.65 3.31 -7.86
N THR A 300 10.16 2.30 -8.56
CA THR A 300 9.67 2.41 -9.93
C THR A 300 8.48 1.48 -10.17
N GLY A 301 7.92 1.51 -11.37
CA GLY A 301 6.77 0.72 -11.77
C GLY A 301 5.92 1.41 -12.83
N GLY A 302 5.19 0.61 -13.58
CA GLY A 302 4.33 0.99 -14.69
C GLY A 302 2.94 1.44 -14.25
N HIS A 303 2.07 1.67 -15.23
CA HIS A 303 0.72 2.21 -15.03
C HIS A 303 -0.29 1.16 -14.52
N THR A 304 0.05 -0.12 -14.57
CA THR A 304 -0.75 -1.23 -14.02
C THR A 304 -0.61 -1.31 -12.50
N GLY A 305 0.51 -0.83 -11.97
CA GLY A 305 0.84 -0.80 -10.56
C GLY A 305 -0.18 -0.03 -9.72
N ALA A 306 -0.53 -0.58 -8.56
CA ALA A 306 -1.43 0.08 -7.62
C ALA A 306 -1.04 -0.18 -6.16
N ILE A 307 -0.90 0.91 -5.40
CA ILE A 307 -0.74 0.88 -3.94
C ILE A 307 -2.06 1.37 -3.32
N GLN A 308 -2.72 0.52 -2.55
CA GLN A 308 -4.13 0.72 -2.18
C GLN A 308 -4.37 0.51 -0.68
N ALA A 309 -5.11 1.43 -0.07
CA ALA A 309 -5.67 1.28 1.27
C ALA A 309 -7.08 1.88 1.29
N THR A 310 -7.99 1.29 0.51
CA THR A 310 -9.36 1.80 0.35
C THR A 310 -10.27 1.35 1.48
N GLY A 311 -11.27 2.16 1.80
CA GLY A 311 -12.36 1.73 2.68
C GLY A 311 -13.34 0.81 1.95
N GLY A 312 -14.00 -0.07 2.69
CA GLY A 312 -15.02 -0.98 2.16
C GLY A 312 -16.40 -0.33 2.10
N ALA A 313 -17.24 -0.83 1.22
CA ALA A 313 -18.65 -0.46 1.13
C ALA A 313 -19.43 -0.95 2.35
N GLY A 314 -20.31 -0.08 2.86
CA GLY A 314 -21.41 -0.53 3.74
C GLY A 314 -22.55 -1.14 2.92
N GLN A 315 -23.57 -1.66 3.60
CA GLN A 315 -24.75 -2.19 2.92
C GLN A 315 -25.40 -1.14 2.01
N LEU A 316 -25.48 -1.48 0.71
CA LEU A 316 -26.04 -0.64 -0.36
C LEU A 316 -27.58 -0.74 -0.38
N GLY A 317 -28.23 -0.46 0.75
CA GLY A 317 -29.69 -0.43 0.86
C GLY A 317 -30.29 0.97 0.78
N SER A 318 -31.61 1.07 0.88
CA SER A 318 -32.35 2.34 1.05
C SER A 318 -32.97 2.46 2.46
N GLY A 319 -33.02 3.67 3.00
CA GLY A 319 -33.68 3.94 4.29
C GLY A 319 -32.87 3.45 5.50
N ARG A 320 -33.55 2.87 6.50
CA ARG A 320 -32.91 2.45 7.78
C ARG A 320 -31.88 1.32 7.64
N GLY A 321 -31.87 0.61 6.52
CA GLY A 321 -30.90 -0.47 6.25
C GLY A 321 -29.62 -0.01 5.55
N ALA A 322 -29.54 1.25 5.11
CA ALA A 322 -28.36 1.80 4.45
C ALA A 322 -27.27 2.14 5.48
N SER A 323 -26.05 1.70 5.22
CA SER A 323 -24.92 1.92 6.13
C SER A 323 -23.81 2.73 5.46
N GLY A 324 -23.09 3.50 6.28
CA GLY A 324 -21.95 4.26 5.82
C GLY A 324 -20.82 3.35 5.37
N SER A 325 -20.07 3.77 4.35
CA SER A 325 -18.85 3.08 3.93
C SER A 325 -17.65 3.49 4.78
N GLY A 326 -16.65 2.64 4.90
CA GLY A 326 -15.43 2.99 5.64
C GLY A 326 -14.57 4.02 4.92
N ALA A 327 -13.72 4.71 5.68
CA ALA A 327 -12.74 5.65 5.17
C ALA A 327 -11.53 4.94 4.55
N GLY A 328 -10.77 5.66 3.72
CA GLY A 328 -9.46 5.19 3.30
C GLY A 328 -8.44 5.15 4.45
N GLY A 329 -7.40 4.35 4.24
CA GLY A 329 -6.29 4.12 5.17
C GLY A 329 -5.13 5.10 5.00
N ARG A 330 -3.94 4.72 5.45
CA ARG A 330 -2.73 5.55 5.35
C ARG A 330 -1.64 4.84 4.59
N VAL A 331 -1.03 5.55 3.65
CA VAL A 331 0.15 5.11 2.91
C VAL A 331 1.27 6.11 3.17
N ALA A 332 2.44 5.63 3.61
CA ALA A 332 3.68 6.41 3.66
C ALA A 332 4.73 5.72 2.80
N LEU A 333 5.38 6.46 1.91
CA LEU A 333 6.40 5.98 0.99
C LEU A 333 7.63 6.87 1.06
N TYR A 334 8.74 6.27 1.47
CA TYR A 334 10.06 6.88 1.52
C TYR A 334 10.91 6.26 0.42
N HIS A 335 11.51 7.09 -0.43
CA HIS A 335 12.37 6.58 -1.50
C HIS A 335 13.58 7.47 -1.74
N SER A 336 14.69 6.86 -2.17
CA SER A 336 15.96 7.53 -2.50
C SER A 336 16.30 7.42 -3.99
N THR A 337 15.27 7.29 -4.84
CA THR A 337 15.41 6.92 -6.26
C THR A 337 16.34 7.85 -7.02
N VAL A 338 17.29 7.27 -7.73
CA VAL A 338 18.21 8.01 -8.60
C VAL A 338 17.57 8.28 -9.97
N ASP A 339 17.96 9.37 -10.63
CA ASP A 339 17.40 9.82 -11.92
C ASP A 339 17.51 8.79 -13.08
N GLN A 340 18.28 7.71 -12.90
CA GLN A 340 18.42 6.62 -13.87
C GLN A 340 17.23 5.65 -13.88
N HIS A 341 16.45 5.57 -12.79
CA HIS A 341 15.23 4.76 -12.75
C HIS A 341 14.02 5.61 -13.18
N PRO A 342 13.11 5.06 -14.02
CA PRO A 342 11.89 5.77 -14.37
C PRO A 342 11.01 6.00 -13.13
N PRO A 343 10.29 7.13 -13.04
CA PRO A 343 9.38 7.36 -11.92
C PRO A 343 8.23 6.36 -11.95
N TYR A 344 7.72 5.99 -10.76
CA TYR A 344 6.49 5.21 -10.64
C TYR A 344 5.32 5.91 -11.34
N ARG A 345 4.64 5.19 -12.24
CA ARG A 345 3.50 5.68 -13.03
C ARG A 345 2.16 5.10 -12.62
N GLY A 346 2.16 4.23 -11.61
CA GLY A 346 0.95 3.60 -11.12
C GLY A 346 0.11 4.51 -10.23
N ARG A 347 -0.94 3.94 -9.66
CA ARG A 347 -1.92 4.67 -8.84
C ARG A 347 -1.68 4.51 -7.35
N TYR A 348 -2.16 5.50 -6.59
CA TYR A 348 -2.29 5.46 -5.14
C TYR A 348 -3.76 5.62 -4.80
N ASP A 349 -4.35 4.59 -4.22
CA ASP A 349 -5.80 4.52 -4.00
C ASP A 349 -6.10 4.49 -2.50
N THR A 350 -6.47 5.64 -1.95
CA THR A 350 -6.87 5.76 -0.53
C THR A 350 -8.28 6.33 -0.39
N GLN A 351 -9.13 6.17 -1.39
CA GLN A 351 -10.51 6.63 -1.32
C GLN A 351 -11.35 5.82 -0.32
N GLY A 352 -12.36 6.44 0.28
CA GLY A 352 -13.36 5.72 1.09
C GLY A 352 -14.19 4.73 0.25
N GLY A 353 -14.97 3.87 0.90
CA GLY A 353 -15.81 2.91 0.18
C GLY A 353 -16.96 3.57 -0.61
N PRO A 354 -17.55 2.88 -1.59
CA PRO A 354 -18.74 3.35 -2.28
C PRO A 354 -19.97 3.27 -1.36
N VAL A 355 -21.02 4.04 -1.69
CA VAL A 355 -22.24 4.12 -0.88
C VAL A 355 -23.50 4.26 -1.75
N GLY A 356 -24.65 3.83 -1.21
CA GLY A 356 -25.97 4.01 -1.82
C GLY A 356 -26.56 5.42 -1.66
N THR A 357 -27.84 5.60 -2.00
CA THR A 357 -28.52 6.91 -2.10
C THR A 357 -28.86 7.56 -0.76
N THR A 358 -28.95 6.79 0.33
CA THR A 358 -29.33 7.31 1.67
C THR A 358 -28.20 7.23 2.71
N ALA A 359 -26.97 6.89 2.34
CA ALA A 359 -25.80 6.89 3.24
C ALA A 359 -24.65 7.72 2.63
N GLU A 360 -23.62 8.03 3.41
CA GLU A 360 -22.46 8.82 2.95
C GLU A 360 -21.23 7.96 2.69
N ALA A 361 -20.41 8.39 1.73
CA ALA A 361 -19.12 7.79 1.46
C ALA A 361 -18.14 8.12 2.59
N GLY A 362 -17.17 7.25 2.82
CA GLY A 362 -16.04 7.51 3.69
C GLY A 362 -15.15 8.59 3.08
N ALA A 363 -14.48 9.36 3.94
CA ALA A 363 -13.47 10.30 3.49
C ALA A 363 -12.23 9.54 2.96
N SER A 364 -11.46 10.25 2.13
CA SER A 364 -10.15 9.77 1.70
C SER A 364 -9.23 9.59 2.91
N GLY A 365 -8.41 8.56 2.83
CA GLY A 365 -7.16 8.42 3.54
C GLY A 365 -6.07 9.37 3.03
N THR A 366 -4.82 9.07 3.39
CA THR A 366 -3.66 9.91 3.08
C THR A 366 -2.55 9.11 2.41
N VAL A 367 -1.88 9.73 1.43
CA VAL A 367 -0.64 9.20 0.85
C VAL A 367 0.47 10.22 1.06
N PHE A 368 1.46 9.88 1.87
CA PHE A 368 2.66 10.67 2.09
C PHE A 368 3.82 10.08 1.31
N ILE A 369 4.48 10.89 0.48
CA ILE A 369 5.62 10.49 -0.34
C ILE A 369 6.78 11.41 0.03
N HIS A 370 7.92 10.84 0.42
CA HIS A 370 9.14 11.56 0.73
C HIS A 370 10.31 11.01 -0.09
N HIS A 371 10.88 11.87 -0.93
CA HIS A 371 12.13 11.62 -1.59
C HIS A 371 13.27 12.01 -0.64
N GLU A 372 13.98 11.03 -0.07
CA GLU A 372 14.91 11.26 1.04
C GLU A 372 16.15 12.08 0.60
N THR A 373 16.70 11.82 -0.59
CA THR A 373 17.89 12.53 -1.10
C THR A 373 17.61 13.98 -1.52
N THR A 374 16.47 14.26 -2.15
CA THR A 374 16.09 15.62 -2.56
C THR A 374 15.28 16.37 -1.50
N ASN A 375 14.92 15.67 -0.42
CA ASN A 375 14.00 16.13 0.63
C ASN A 375 12.63 16.63 0.13
N ARG A 376 12.20 16.21 -1.07
CA ARG A 376 10.89 16.57 -1.61
C ARG A 376 9.80 15.75 -0.92
N LYS A 377 8.81 16.44 -0.35
CA LYS A 377 7.66 15.83 0.33
C LYS A 377 6.38 16.11 -0.46
N THR A 378 5.49 15.13 -0.54
CA THR A 378 4.18 15.26 -1.19
C THR A 378 3.13 14.57 -0.33
N LEU A 379 2.06 15.29 -0.01
CA LEU A 379 0.88 14.73 0.64
C LEU A 379 -0.26 14.72 -0.38
N ARG A 380 -0.86 13.56 -0.63
CA ARG A 380 -2.02 13.39 -1.49
C ARG A 380 -3.22 12.96 -0.66
N VAL A 381 -4.35 13.61 -0.90
CA VAL A 381 -5.66 13.27 -0.35
C VAL A 381 -6.63 13.32 -1.51
N ASP A 382 -7.10 12.17 -1.95
CA ASP A 382 -7.95 12.03 -3.13
C ASP A 382 -9.07 11.03 -2.86
N ASN A 383 -10.29 11.55 -2.77
CA ASN A 383 -11.48 10.72 -2.56
C ASN A 383 -12.17 10.31 -3.88
N ARG A 384 -11.50 10.47 -5.03
CA ARG A 384 -12.03 10.19 -6.37
C ARG A 384 -13.37 10.86 -6.65
N GLY A 385 -13.47 12.14 -6.30
CA GLY A 385 -14.69 12.95 -6.47
C GLY A 385 -15.84 12.62 -5.51
N ARG A 386 -15.64 11.73 -4.53
CA ARG A 386 -16.66 11.44 -3.51
C ARG A 386 -16.71 12.55 -2.46
N ALA A 387 -17.86 13.21 -2.40
CA ALA A 387 -18.16 14.27 -1.45
C ALA A 387 -19.09 13.78 -0.33
N PRO A 388 -19.05 14.40 0.86
CA PRO A 388 -20.11 14.22 1.85
C PRO A 388 -21.45 14.68 1.27
N LYS A 389 -22.56 14.04 1.65
CA LYS A 389 -23.89 14.46 1.20
C LYS A 389 -24.39 15.70 1.92
N VAL A 390 -23.94 15.92 3.15
CA VAL A 390 -24.23 17.15 3.89
C VAL A 390 -23.06 18.12 3.70
N GLU A 391 -23.28 19.16 2.89
CA GLU A 391 -22.26 20.15 2.48
C GLU A 391 -21.64 20.93 3.65
N THR A 392 -22.29 21.02 4.82
CA THR A 392 -21.81 21.82 5.96
C THR A 392 -20.51 21.33 6.60
N ALA A 393 -20.01 20.15 6.20
CA ALA A 393 -18.72 19.60 6.65
C ALA A 393 -17.65 19.58 5.56
N ALA A 394 -17.94 20.09 4.36
CA ALA A 394 -16.95 20.22 3.30
C ALA A 394 -15.98 21.35 3.66
N ILE A 395 -14.71 21.03 3.86
CA ILE A 395 -13.66 22.05 3.70
C ILE A 395 -13.55 22.26 2.20
N HIS A 396 -14.18 23.33 1.70
CA HIS A 396 -14.11 23.65 0.28
C HIS A 396 -12.64 23.82 -0.10
N ASN A 397 -12.16 22.98 -1.02
CA ASN A 397 -10.91 23.22 -1.72
C ASN A 397 -11.12 24.30 -2.81
N SER A 398 -11.83 25.37 -2.45
CA SER A 398 -12.12 26.51 -3.31
C SER A 398 -10.93 27.44 -3.27
N GLY A 399 -9.88 27.10 -4.04
CA GLY A 399 -8.92 28.10 -4.44
C GLY A 399 -9.61 29.05 -5.42
N THR A 400 -9.87 30.29 -5.02
CA THR A 400 -10.17 31.35 -5.98
C THR A 400 -8.88 31.74 -6.70
N ARG A 401 -8.97 32.00 -8.00
CA ARG A 401 -7.83 32.54 -8.75
C ARG A 401 -7.40 33.84 -8.09
N LEU A 402 -6.11 33.98 -7.82
CA LEU A 402 -5.57 35.26 -7.40
C LEU A 402 -5.60 36.21 -8.60
N ASP A 403 -6.59 37.09 -8.63
CA ASP A 403 -6.75 38.06 -9.72
C ASP A 403 -5.92 39.32 -9.45
N LEU A 404 -4.85 39.48 -10.22
CA LEU A 404 -3.96 40.64 -10.21
C LEU A 404 -4.05 41.43 -11.53
N THR A 405 -5.13 41.28 -12.30
CA THR A 405 -5.36 42.05 -13.54
C THR A 405 -5.45 43.55 -13.26
N ILE A 406 -4.86 44.35 -14.15
CA ILE A 406 -4.92 45.81 -14.13
C ILE A 406 -5.45 46.30 -15.48
N SER A 407 -6.46 47.16 -15.46
CA SER A 407 -7.10 47.73 -16.66
C SER A 407 -6.26 48.76 -17.40
N SER A 408 -5.32 49.42 -16.71
CA SER A 408 -4.43 50.45 -17.27
C SER A 408 -2.96 50.12 -16.93
N PRO A 409 -2.34 49.16 -17.63
CA PRO A 409 -0.97 48.75 -17.33
C PRO A 409 0.04 49.86 -17.65
N THR A 410 1.06 50.00 -16.80
CA THR A 410 2.14 50.99 -16.96
C THR A 410 3.50 50.31 -17.14
N ARG A 411 4.52 51.07 -17.54
CA ARG A 411 5.90 50.58 -17.72
C ARG A 411 6.68 50.41 -16.41
N ALA A 412 6.00 50.46 -15.28
CA ALA A 412 6.62 50.27 -13.99
C ALA A 412 7.17 48.84 -13.85
N THR A 413 8.29 48.71 -13.16
CA THR A 413 8.85 47.41 -12.75
C THR A 413 8.13 46.84 -11.53
N SER A 414 7.14 47.55 -10.99
CA SER A 414 6.28 47.03 -9.93
C SER A 414 4.86 47.57 -10.05
N PHE A 415 3.92 46.82 -9.52
CA PHE A 415 2.55 47.27 -9.32
C PHE A 415 1.95 46.61 -8.08
N THR A 416 0.90 47.22 -7.54
CA THR A 416 0.18 46.68 -6.39
C THR A 416 -1.29 46.53 -6.72
N LYS A 417 -1.86 45.37 -6.39
CA LYS A 417 -3.30 45.10 -6.51
C LYS A 417 -3.74 44.34 -5.27
N ASN A 418 -4.84 44.77 -4.65
CA ASN A 418 -5.41 44.14 -3.45
C ASN A 418 -4.39 43.96 -2.30
N GLY A 419 -3.44 44.88 -2.16
CA GLY A 419 -2.36 44.82 -1.16
C GLY A 419 -1.19 43.91 -1.52
N ILE A 420 -1.26 43.18 -2.62
CA ILE A 420 -0.19 42.29 -3.11
C ILE A 420 0.69 43.07 -4.08
N ARG A 421 1.99 43.08 -3.82
CA ARG A 421 2.97 43.81 -4.63
C ARG A 421 3.70 42.84 -5.56
N VAL A 422 3.61 43.08 -6.86
CA VAL A 422 4.38 42.34 -7.87
C VAL A 422 5.53 43.22 -8.32
N THR A 423 6.75 42.69 -8.28
CA THR A 423 7.98 43.41 -8.64
C THR A 423 8.83 42.57 -9.59
N SER A 424 9.36 43.18 -10.64
CA SER A 424 10.38 42.60 -11.50
C SER A 424 11.73 43.29 -11.30
N SER A 425 12.80 42.50 -11.24
CA SER A 425 14.16 43.02 -11.21
C SER A 425 14.65 43.56 -12.57
N CYS A 426 13.85 43.42 -13.63
CA CYS A 426 14.19 43.87 -14.99
C CYS A 426 13.16 44.86 -15.51
N ALA A 427 13.62 45.80 -16.34
CA ALA A 427 12.71 46.67 -17.07
C ALA A 427 12.03 45.90 -18.21
N PRO A 428 10.78 46.26 -18.56
CA PRO A 428 10.11 45.69 -19.72
C PRO A 428 10.85 46.03 -21.01
N TYR A 429 10.82 45.09 -21.95
CA TYR A 429 11.45 45.19 -23.25
C TYR A 429 10.85 46.32 -24.08
N ASN A 430 11.69 47.05 -24.81
CA ASN A 430 11.28 48.18 -25.63
C ASN A 430 11.86 48.06 -27.05
N ARG A 431 11.03 47.72 -28.03
CA ARG A 431 11.42 47.69 -29.45
C ARG A 431 10.55 48.57 -30.35
N TYR A 432 9.31 48.88 -29.94
CA TYR A 432 8.32 49.57 -30.76
C TYR A 432 7.55 50.59 -29.92
N THR A 433 7.19 51.72 -30.54
CA THR A 433 6.10 52.62 -30.11
C THR A 433 4.80 52.00 -30.63
N PRO A 434 3.92 51.44 -29.76
CA PRO A 434 3.31 52.13 -28.62
C PRO A 434 3.82 51.67 -27.23
N SER A 435 3.64 52.53 -26.23
CA SER A 435 4.17 52.39 -24.86
C SER A 435 3.49 51.32 -23.99
N SER A 436 2.55 50.56 -24.54
CA SER A 436 1.70 49.62 -23.82
C SER A 436 2.11 48.15 -23.97
N HIS A 437 3.18 47.82 -24.70
CA HIS A 437 3.53 46.43 -24.98
C HIS A 437 4.51 45.85 -23.95
N TYR A 438 4.46 44.52 -23.77
CA TYR A 438 5.39 43.73 -22.95
C TYR A 438 5.46 44.04 -21.44
N LEU A 439 4.39 44.60 -20.89
CA LEU A 439 4.34 45.11 -19.51
C LEU A 439 4.16 44.00 -18.47
N LEU A 440 4.64 44.27 -17.25
CA LEU A 440 4.57 43.33 -16.12
C LEU A 440 3.13 42.87 -15.77
N PRO A 441 2.09 43.72 -15.82
CA PRO A 441 0.72 43.30 -15.52
C PRO A 441 0.16 42.23 -16.47
N TYR A 442 0.69 42.10 -17.69
CA TYR A 442 0.23 41.07 -18.64
C TYR A 442 0.55 39.64 -18.22
N LEU A 443 1.38 39.43 -17.18
CA LEU A 443 1.51 38.11 -16.56
C LEU A 443 0.18 37.57 -16.01
N PHE A 444 -0.76 38.46 -15.71
CA PHE A 444 -2.05 38.12 -15.12
C PHE A 444 -3.22 38.42 -16.07
N ASP A 445 -2.93 38.92 -17.28
CA ASP A 445 -3.93 39.08 -18.32
C ASP A 445 -4.16 37.74 -19.03
N HIS A 446 -5.42 37.35 -19.14
CA HIS A 446 -5.83 35.99 -19.52
C HIS A 446 -6.65 35.99 -20.82
N THR A 447 -6.59 37.06 -21.59
CA THR A 447 -7.33 37.22 -22.85
C THR A 447 -6.79 36.33 -23.98
N PHE A 448 -5.58 35.76 -23.85
CA PHE A 448 -4.93 34.86 -24.83
C PHE A 448 -5.17 35.27 -26.29
N GLY A 449 -5.09 36.58 -26.57
CA GLY A 449 -5.20 37.10 -27.92
C GLY A 449 -3.99 36.71 -28.76
N PRO A 450 -4.14 36.53 -30.09
CA PRO A 450 -3.02 36.29 -31.00
C PRO A 450 -2.15 37.53 -31.25
N ALA A 451 -2.45 38.66 -30.61
CA ALA A 451 -1.65 39.88 -30.70
C ALA A 451 -0.30 39.65 -30.01
N ALA A 452 0.80 39.79 -30.76
CA ALA A 452 2.16 39.38 -30.38
C ALA A 452 2.81 40.19 -29.23
N ASP A 453 2.04 40.96 -28.46
CA ASP A 453 2.54 42.05 -27.61
C ASP A 453 1.95 42.11 -26.18
N GLU A 454 1.06 41.18 -25.80
CA GLU A 454 0.36 41.12 -24.50
C GLU A 454 0.97 40.08 -23.53
N TYR A 455 2.30 40.03 -23.40
CA TYR A 455 2.99 39.18 -22.43
C TYR A 455 4.21 39.89 -21.86
N PHE A 456 4.58 39.65 -20.60
CA PHE A 456 5.78 40.28 -20.05
C PHE A 456 7.05 39.78 -20.75
N ARG A 457 7.85 40.72 -21.26
CA ARG A 457 9.18 40.45 -21.83
C ARG A 457 10.18 41.38 -21.16
N SER A 458 11.26 40.84 -20.60
CA SER A 458 12.33 41.66 -20.03
C SER A 458 13.27 42.20 -21.11
N ASN A 459 13.88 43.35 -20.87
CA ASN A 459 14.96 43.90 -21.70
C ASN A 459 16.34 43.27 -21.42
N SER A 460 16.41 42.36 -20.46
CA SER A 460 17.64 41.73 -20.00
C SER A 460 18.03 40.55 -20.89
N TYR A 461 19.04 40.76 -21.75
CA TYR A 461 19.54 39.73 -22.66
C TYR A 461 20.65 38.84 -22.07
N ARG A 462 21.28 39.26 -20.96
CA ARG A 462 22.45 38.58 -20.36
C ARG A 462 22.44 38.48 -18.83
N THR A 463 21.38 38.91 -18.15
CA THR A 463 21.27 38.92 -16.69
C THR A 463 20.06 38.11 -16.21
N SER A 464 20.15 37.57 -15.00
CA SER A 464 19.02 36.86 -14.37
C SER A 464 17.89 37.83 -14.07
N CYS A 465 16.66 37.43 -14.41
CA CYS A 465 15.47 38.20 -14.13
C CYS A 465 14.64 37.52 -13.06
N HIS A 466 14.28 38.28 -12.02
CA HIS A 466 13.49 37.81 -10.89
C HIS A 466 12.15 38.53 -10.89
N ILE A 467 11.07 37.77 -10.74
CA ILE A 467 9.73 38.32 -10.51
C ILE A 467 9.33 37.85 -9.12
N SER A 468 9.07 38.81 -8.23
CA SER A 468 8.65 38.57 -6.85
C SER A 468 7.20 39.00 -6.68
N ILE A 469 6.40 38.15 -6.05
CA ILE A 469 5.01 38.42 -5.68
C ILE A 469 4.95 38.43 -4.16
N GLU A 470 4.86 39.61 -3.57
CA GLU A 470 4.77 39.81 -2.13
C GLU A 470 3.30 39.73 -1.71
N LEU A 471 2.96 38.64 -1.02
CA LEU A 471 1.63 38.40 -0.50
C LEU A 471 1.42 39.20 0.79
N ASN A 472 0.26 39.83 0.96
CA ASN A 472 -0.07 40.66 2.13
C ASN A 472 -0.54 39.86 3.36
N GLN A 473 -0.70 38.55 3.21
CA GLN A 473 -1.06 37.61 4.26
C GLN A 473 -0.63 36.20 3.84
N THR A 474 -0.79 35.21 4.73
CA THR A 474 -0.50 33.81 4.41
C THR A 474 -1.56 33.24 3.46
N TYR A 475 -1.15 32.72 2.31
CA TYR A 475 -2.03 32.03 1.35
C TYR A 475 -1.61 30.57 1.18
N PHE A 476 -2.59 29.67 1.05
CA PHE A 476 -2.38 28.31 0.59
C PHE A 476 -2.40 28.27 -0.94
N VAL A 477 -1.22 28.22 -1.57
CA VAL A 477 -1.10 28.17 -3.03
C VAL A 477 -1.22 26.72 -3.50
N ASN A 478 -2.37 26.38 -4.10
CA ASN A 478 -2.63 25.01 -4.58
C ASN A 478 -1.94 24.72 -5.93
N ASN A 479 -1.98 25.67 -6.88
CA ASN A 479 -1.41 25.52 -8.21
C ASN A 479 -0.73 26.81 -8.66
N VAL A 480 0.41 26.68 -9.33
CA VAL A 480 1.10 27.77 -10.04
C VAL A 480 1.26 27.35 -11.50
N ARG A 481 0.74 28.14 -12.44
CA ARG A 481 0.88 27.91 -13.88
C ARG A 481 1.68 29.04 -14.50
N ILE A 482 2.71 28.70 -15.26
CA ILE A 482 3.63 29.66 -15.88
C ILE A 482 3.88 29.18 -17.31
N PHE A 483 3.75 30.08 -18.27
CA PHE A 483 3.93 29.80 -19.69
C PHE A 483 5.12 30.59 -20.24
N PRO A 484 6.36 30.16 -19.96
CA PRO A 484 7.54 30.87 -20.45
C PRO A 484 7.74 30.63 -21.95
N THR A 485 8.01 31.69 -22.70
CA THR A 485 8.43 31.63 -24.11
C THR A 485 9.86 32.12 -24.22
N ALA A 486 10.77 31.25 -24.69
CA ALA A 486 12.18 31.59 -24.88
C ALA A 486 12.74 30.94 -26.14
N SER A 487 13.59 31.65 -26.87
CA SER A 487 14.27 31.15 -28.07
C SER A 487 15.50 30.29 -27.76
N ALA A 488 15.90 30.18 -26.48
CA ALA A 488 17.05 29.40 -26.00
C ALA A 488 16.70 28.59 -24.74
N ARG A 489 17.51 27.58 -24.40
CA ARG A 489 17.35 26.79 -23.16
C ARG A 489 17.52 27.68 -21.92
N THR A 490 16.46 27.86 -21.14
CA THR A 490 16.45 28.68 -19.91
C THR A 490 16.53 27.85 -18.64
N ARG A 491 17.31 28.32 -17.65
CA ARG A 491 17.35 27.78 -16.28
C ARG A 491 16.29 28.49 -15.40
N PHE A 492 15.02 28.18 -15.64
CA PHE A 492 13.90 28.75 -14.89
C PHE A 492 13.77 28.05 -13.52
N LYS A 493 13.49 28.83 -12.46
CA LYS A 493 13.25 28.32 -11.10
C LYS A 493 12.11 29.10 -10.44
N VAL A 494 11.27 28.39 -9.70
CA VAL A 494 10.26 28.95 -8.79
C VAL A 494 10.68 28.60 -7.37
N GLY A 495 10.66 29.58 -6.47
CA GLY A 495 10.95 29.37 -5.06
C GLY A 495 10.09 30.30 -4.21
N ALA A 496 9.79 29.86 -2.99
CA ALA A 496 9.28 30.73 -1.94
C ALA A 496 10.47 31.24 -1.12
N VAL A 497 10.42 32.52 -0.74
CA VAL A 497 11.36 33.12 0.20
C VAL A 497 10.52 33.60 1.36
N GLU A 498 10.71 33.01 2.54
CA GLU A 498 10.18 33.58 3.78
C GLU A 498 11.00 34.85 4.06
N MET A 499 10.31 35.99 4.19
CA MET A 499 10.93 37.23 4.67
C MET A 499 10.93 37.27 6.19
#